data_AF-A0A9Q2ESJ6-F1
#
_entry.id   AF-A0A9Q2ESJ6-F1
#
_cell.length_a   1.000
_cell.length_b   1.000
_cell.length_c   1.000
_cell.angle_alpha   90.00
_cell.angle_beta   90.00
_cell.angle_gamma   90.00
#
_symmetry.space_group_name_H-M   'P 1'
#
loop_
_entity.id
_entity.type
_entity.pdbx_description
1 polymer ?
#
loop_
_entity_poly.entity_id
_entity_poly.type
_entity_poly.pdbx_seq_one_letter_code
_entity_poly.pdbx_strand_id
1 'polypeptide(L)'
;MEWVDPLGLEKKGPHDPKLTKDRIKDYLSDVKSVPREQLIEDLKSSGLKVKGQSPDGRFVEFVDKSGNVRAKIHPADKVTKYEHLHLYDKKGNPLDVNLNRVDYRSPDAHIGIRPLNK
;
A
#
# COMPACT_ATOMS: atom_id res chain seq x y z
N MET A 1 11.95 24.05 -7.24
CA MET A 1 11.84 23.22 -6.02
C MET A 1 11.12 21.95 -6.43
N GLU A 2 11.86 20.88 -6.70
CA GLU A 2 11.27 19.63 -7.17
C GLU A 2 10.60 18.88 -6.01
N TRP A 3 9.35 18.49 -6.23
CA TRP A 3 8.53 17.80 -5.26
C TRP A 3 8.97 16.33 -5.16
N VAL A 4 9.53 15.93 -4.01
CA VAL A 4 9.89 14.54 -3.75
C VAL A 4 8.74 13.87 -3.00
N ASP A 5 7.85 13.27 -3.76
CA ASP A 5 6.81 12.36 -3.26
C ASP A 5 7.44 11.12 -2.56
N PRO A 6 7.07 10.77 -1.32
CA PRO A 6 7.62 9.61 -0.62
C PRO A 6 7.28 8.26 -1.28
N LEU A 7 6.13 8.14 -1.96
CA LEU A 7 5.61 6.90 -2.56
C LEU A 7 5.56 6.93 -4.09
N GLY A 8 5.69 8.11 -4.72
CA GLY A 8 5.64 8.26 -6.18
C GLY A 8 4.23 8.22 -6.80
N LEU A 9 3.20 8.57 -6.03
CA LEU A 9 1.81 8.72 -6.43
C LEU A 9 1.57 10.07 -7.13
N GLU A 10 1.70 10.10 -8.46
CA GLU A 10 1.30 11.27 -9.24
C GLU A 10 -0.22 11.47 -9.20
N LYS A 11 -0.68 12.69 -8.88
CA LYS A 11 -2.06 13.08 -9.14
C LYS A 11 -2.31 13.07 -10.64
N LYS A 12 -3.26 12.25 -11.12
CA LYS A 12 -3.87 12.45 -12.44
C LYS A 12 -5.39 12.24 -12.39
N GLY A 13 -6.12 13.34 -12.53
CA GLY A 13 -7.54 13.35 -12.83
C GLY A 13 -8.32 14.43 -12.05
N PRO A 14 -9.51 14.84 -12.54
CA PRO A 14 -10.38 15.81 -11.87
C PRO A 14 -11.04 15.28 -10.59
N HIS A 15 -10.71 14.08 -10.14
CA HIS A 15 -11.20 13.45 -8.92
C HIS A 15 -10.18 13.59 -7.79
N ASP A 16 -10.64 13.98 -6.60
CA ASP A 16 -9.83 14.00 -5.37
C ASP A 16 -9.53 12.55 -4.95
N PRO A 17 -8.29 12.03 -5.14
CA PRO A 17 -7.99 10.67 -4.75
C PRO A 17 -8.06 10.58 -3.21
N LYS A 18 -8.71 9.53 -2.68
CA LYS A 18 -8.76 9.31 -1.21
C LYS A 18 -7.36 9.24 -0.60
N LEU A 19 -6.43 8.59 -1.31
CA LEU A 19 -5.02 8.52 -0.93
C LEU A 19 -4.23 9.66 -1.59
N THR A 20 -4.08 10.76 -0.85
CA THR A 20 -3.08 11.80 -1.14
C THR A 20 -1.91 11.70 -0.17
N LYS A 21 -0.82 12.41 -0.47
CA LYS A 21 0.33 12.55 0.44
C LYS A 21 -0.07 12.98 1.85
N ASP A 22 -1.03 13.89 1.95
CA ASP A 22 -1.43 14.48 3.23
C ASP A 22 -2.41 13.57 4.00
N ARG A 23 -3.16 12.73 3.30
CA ARG A 23 -4.18 11.84 3.89
C ARG A 23 -3.69 10.43 4.15
N ILE A 24 -2.58 9.99 3.54
CA ILE A 24 -2.21 8.58 3.60
C ILE A 24 -1.85 8.14 5.03
N LYS A 25 -1.25 9.00 5.85
CA LYS A 25 -0.95 8.64 7.25
C LYS A 25 -2.23 8.39 8.04
N ASP A 26 -3.20 9.29 7.93
CA ASP A 26 -4.50 9.15 8.58
C ASP A 26 -5.23 7.90 8.08
N TYR A 27 -5.21 7.66 6.76
CA TYR A 27 -5.77 6.46 6.16
C TYR A 27 -5.12 5.18 6.71
N LEU A 28 -3.79 5.14 6.77
CA LEU A 28 -3.04 3.99 7.26
C LEU A 28 -3.28 3.74 8.75
N SER A 29 -3.51 4.80 9.53
CA SER A 29 -3.82 4.69 10.96
C SER A 29 -5.13 3.92 11.22
N ASP A 30 -6.08 3.96 10.27
CA ASP A 30 -7.38 3.27 10.36
C ASP A 30 -7.57 2.19 9.28
N VAL A 31 -6.49 1.74 8.62
CA VAL A 31 -6.60 0.80 7.47
C VAL A 31 -7.23 -0.56 7.82
N LYS A 32 -7.28 -0.91 9.11
CA LYS A 32 -7.97 -2.12 9.61
C LYS A 32 -9.49 -2.01 9.58
N SER A 33 -10.05 -0.80 9.55
CA SER A 33 -11.49 -0.57 9.40
C SER A 33 -11.93 -0.68 7.93
N VAL A 34 -11.02 -0.35 7.01
CA VAL A 34 -11.27 -0.29 5.58
C VAL A 34 -11.49 -1.69 4.98
N PRO A 35 -12.60 -1.95 4.27
CA PRO A 35 -12.78 -3.17 3.50
C PRO A 35 -11.62 -3.39 2.52
N ARG A 36 -11.14 -4.64 2.40
CA ARG A 36 -9.97 -4.96 1.60
C ARG A 36 -10.13 -4.56 0.13
N GLU A 37 -11.32 -4.71 -0.42
CA GLU A 37 -11.67 -4.30 -1.77
C GLU A 37 -11.55 -2.78 -1.92
N GLN A 38 -12.01 -2.02 -0.92
CA GLN A 38 -11.87 -0.57 -0.89
C GLN A 38 -10.39 -0.15 -0.80
N LEU A 39 -9.56 -0.86 -0.02
CA LEU A 39 -8.11 -0.63 -0.01
C LEU A 39 -7.47 -0.81 -1.39
N ILE A 40 -7.86 -1.85 -2.12
CA ILE A 40 -7.37 -2.09 -3.48
C ILE A 40 -7.77 -0.94 -4.42
N GLU A 41 -9.04 -0.51 -4.38
CA GLU A 41 -9.52 0.60 -5.20
C GLU A 41 -8.87 1.94 -4.80
N ASP A 42 -8.63 2.18 -3.52
CA ASP A 42 -7.94 3.37 -3.02
C ASP A 42 -6.48 3.40 -3.50
N LEU A 43 -5.77 2.26 -3.45
CA LEU A 43 -4.42 2.13 -4.02
C LEU A 43 -4.41 2.38 -5.53
N LYS A 44 -5.38 1.84 -6.30
CA LYS A 44 -5.51 2.15 -7.73
C LYS A 44 -5.77 3.64 -7.98
N SER A 45 -6.64 4.26 -7.18
CA SER A 45 -6.99 5.68 -7.31
C SER A 45 -5.79 6.62 -7.11
N SER A 46 -4.77 6.15 -6.40
CA SER A 46 -3.50 6.87 -6.21
C SER A 46 -2.56 6.83 -7.43
N GLY A 47 -2.97 6.18 -8.53
CA GLY A 47 -2.18 6.05 -9.75
C GLY A 47 -1.34 4.77 -9.83
N LEU A 48 -1.45 3.88 -8.83
CA LEU A 48 -0.82 2.57 -8.88
C LEU A 48 -1.58 1.62 -9.80
N LYS A 49 -0.84 0.73 -10.47
CA LYS A 49 -1.40 -0.32 -11.32
C LYS A 49 -1.15 -1.69 -10.68
N VAL A 50 -2.13 -2.58 -10.75
CA VAL A 50 -1.92 -3.99 -10.38
C VAL A 50 -0.98 -4.61 -11.40
N LYS A 51 0.15 -5.14 -10.93
CA LYS A 51 1.11 -5.91 -11.75
C LYS A 51 0.79 -7.39 -11.75
N GLY A 52 0.32 -7.92 -10.62
CA GLY A 52 -0.03 -9.33 -10.47
C GLY A 52 -0.92 -9.58 -9.27
N GLN A 53 -1.72 -10.64 -9.35
CA GLN A 53 -2.64 -11.08 -8.30
C GLN A 53 -2.69 -12.61 -8.29
N SER A 54 -2.76 -13.22 -7.10
CA SER A 54 -2.98 -14.67 -6.98
C SER A 54 -4.42 -15.04 -7.38
N PRO A 55 -4.70 -16.28 -7.82
CA PRO A 55 -6.06 -16.69 -8.21
C PRO A 55 -7.12 -16.51 -7.11
N ASP A 56 -6.72 -16.59 -5.84
CA ASP A 56 -7.58 -16.37 -4.67
C ASP A 56 -7.66 -14.90 -4.21
N GLY A 57 -6.98 -13.99 -4.91
CA GLY A 57 -6.95 -12.56 -4.61
C GLY A 57 -6.24 -12.15 -3.32
N ARG A 58 -5.66 -13.10 -2.58
CA ARG A 58 -5.01 -12.86 -1.29
C ARG A 58 -3.64 -12.20 -1.41
N PHE A 59 -2.95 -12.42 -2.53
CA PHE A 59 -1.74 -11.70 -2.91
C PHE A 59 -2.05 -10.69 -4.02
N VAL A 60 -1.65 -9.44 -3.86
CA VAL A 60 -1.77 -8.39 -4.89
C VAL A 60 -0.50 -7.53 -4.91
N GLU A 61 0.13 -7.35 -6.06
CA GLU A 61 1.30 -6.47 -6.25
C GLU A 61 0.93 -5.24 -7.07
N PHE A 62 1.31 -4.06 -6.58
CA PHE A 62 1.07 -2.77 -7.21
C PHE A 62 2.37 -2.08 -7.59
N VAL A 63 2.40 -1.52 -8.80
CA VAL A 63 3.53 -0.75 -9.34
C VAL A 63 3.15 0.68 -9.69
N ASP A 64 4.12 1.57 -9.66
CA ASP A 64 4.01 2.92 -10.22
C ASP A 64 4.06 2.91 -11.76
N LYS A 65 3.93 4.10 -12.36
CA LYS A 65 4.00 4.30 -13.82
C LYS A 65 5.32 3.85 -14.46
N SER A 66 6.39 3.77 -13.68
CA SER A 66 7.72 3.36 -14.10
C SER A 66 7.96 1.85 -13.88
N GLY A 67 6.96 1.13 -13.36
CA GLY A 67 7.05 -0.31 -13.10
C GLY A 67 7.70 -0.67 -11.76
N ASN A 68 8.00 0.31 -10.90
CA ASN A 68 8.56 0.03 -9.58
C ASN A 68 7.46 -0.38 -8.61
N VAL A 69 7.72 -1.40 -7.78
CA VAL A 69 6.76 -1.84 -6.76
C VAL A 69 6.60 -0.79 -5.68
N ARG A 70 5.35 -0.46 -5.35
CA ARG A 70 4.98 0.53 -4.31
C ARG A 70 4.11 -0.04 -3.21
N ALA A 71 3.32 -1.05 -3.52
CA ALA A 71 2.54 -1.75 -2.51
C ALA A 71 2.44 -3.24 -2.82
N LYS A 72 2.37 -4.05 -1.76
CA LYS A 72 1.99 -5.46 -1.85
C LYS A 72 1.00 -5.77 -0.77
N ILE A 73 -0.05 -6.51 -1.11
CA ILE A 73 -0.96 -7.08 -0.13
C ILE A 73 -0.66 -8.56 -0.03
N HIS A 74 -0.41 -9.05 1.17
CA HIS A 74 -0.10 -10.45 1.44
C HIS A 74 -1.15 -11.10 2.35
N PRO A 75 -1.38 -12.42 2.19
CA PRO A 75 -2.10 -13.20 3.19
C PRO A 75 -1.33 -13.26 4.53
N ALA A 76 -2.03 -13.67 5.59
CA ALA A 76 -1.36 -14.18 6.78
C ALA A 76 -0.42 -15.36 6.44
N ASP A 77 0.74 -15.42 7.08
CA ASP A 77 1.78 -16.42 6.89
C ASP A 77 2.29 -17.03 8.22
N LYS A 78 3.43 -17.73 8.18
CA LYS A 78 4.01 -18.40 9.36
C LYS A 78 4.56 -17.42 10.41
N VAL A 79 5.02 -16.26 10.00
CA VAL A 79 5.58 -15.20 10.85
C VAL A 79 4.49 -14.16 11.15
N THR A 80 3.84 -13.63 10.12
CA THR A 80 2.84 -12.57 10.23
C THR A 80 1.43 -13.18 10.17
N LYS A 81 0.79 -13.36 11.33
CA LYS A 81 -0.49 -14.09 11.48
C LYS A 81 -1.74 -13.36 11.00
N TYR A 82 -1.57 -12.26 10.29
CA TYR A 82 -2.65 -11.42 9.77
C TYR A 82 -2.35 -11.01 8.33
N GLU A 83 -3.41 -10.72 7.57
CA GLU A 83 -3.24 -10.10 6.25
C GLU A 83 -2.63 -8.72 6.42
N HIS A 84 -1.66 -8.40 5.56
CA HIS A 84 -0.86 -7.21 5.73
C HIS A 84 -0.55 -6.54 4.40
N LEU A 85 -0.33 -5.24 4.49
CA LEU A 85 0.14 -4.36 3.43
C LEU A 85 1.63 -4.08 3.66
N HIS A 86 2.41 -4.23 2.60
CA HIS A 86 3.74 -3.65 2.50
C HIS A 86 3.67 -2.39 1.65
N LEU A 87 4.34 -1.33 2.10
CA LEU A 87 4.54 -0.10 1.35
C LEU A 87 6.02 0.13 1.09
N TYR A 88 6.33 0.73 -0.06
CA TYR A 88 7.71 1.00 -0.46
C TYR A 88 7.87 2.45 -0.90
N ASP A 89 8.95 3.08 -0.43
CA ASP A 89 9.34 4.41 -0.88
C ASP A 89 9.83 4.39 -2.33
N LYS A 90 10.10 5.58 -2.90
CA LYS A 90 10.64 5.72 -4.26
C LYS A 90 11.85 4.84 -4.60
N LYS A 91 12.70 4.54 -3.63
CA LYS A 91 13.92 3.74 -3.78
C LYS A 91 13.69 2.25 -3.51
N GLY A 92 12.46 1.84 -3.18
CA GLY A 92 12.11 0.46 -2.86
C GLY A 92 12.34 0.09 -1.39
N ASN A 93 12.55 1.06 -0.50
CA ASN A 93 12.71 0.77 0.93
C ASN A 93 11.34 0.55 1.59
N PRO A 94 11.21 -0.44 2.49
CA PRO A 94 9.98 -0.67 3.24
C PRO A 94 9.62 0.53 4.12
N LEU A 95 8.32 0.76 4.27
CA LEU A 95 7.76 1.83 5.09
C LEU A 95 6.81 1.28 6.15
N ASP A 96 6.82 1.91 7.32
CA ASP A 96 5.82 1.69 8.37
C ASP A 96 4.51 2.47 8.13
N VAL A 97 3.55 2.30 9.05
CA VAL A 97 2.25 3.00 9.04
C VAL A 97 2.37 4.54 9.03
N ASN A 98 3.48 5.07 9.54
CA ASN A 98 3.77 6.50 9.61
C ASN A 98 4.60 7.01 8.41
N LEU A 99 4.88 6.14 7.43
CA LEU A 99 5.74 6.36 6.28
C LEU A 99 7.22 6.59 6.63
N ASN A 100 7.69 6.06 7.77
CA ASN A 100 9.11 6.02 8.08
C ASN A 100 9.74 4.79 7.44
N ARG A 101 11.00 4.92 7.01
CA ARG A 101 11.78 3.76 6.56
C ARG A 101 12.04 2.81 7.71
N VAL A 102 11.82 1.53 7.46
CA VAL A 102 12.07 0.45 8.41
C VAL A 102 12.85 -0.68 7.74
N ASP A 103 13.53 -1.50 8.54
CA ASP A 103 14.13 -2.74 8.05
C ASP A 103 13.03 -3.68 7.54
N TYR A 104 13.28 -4.38 6.42
CA TYR A 104 12.28 -5.27 5.81
C TYR A 104 11.89 -6.46 6.72
N ARG A 105 12.75 -6.82 7.67
CA ARG A 105 12.50 -7.86 8.67
C ARG A 105 11.72 -7.32 9.87
N SER A 106 11.55 -6.00 10.00
CA SER A 106 10.80 -5.39 11.09
C SER A 106 9.32 -5.79 10.99
N PRO A 107 8.67 -6.13 12.13
CA PRO A 107 7.22 -6.22 12.18
C PRO A 107 6.52 -4.96 11.66
N ASP A 108 7.13 -3.79 11.82
CA ASP A 108 6.57 -2.50 11.37
C ASP A 108 6.45 -2.40 9.84
N ALA A 109 7.21 -3.21 9.09
CA ALA A 109 7.08 -3.31 7.63
C ALA A 109 5.82 -4.07 7.17
N HIS A 110 5.05 -4.64 8.11
CA HIS A 110 3.88 -5.46 7.88
C HIS A 110 2.64 -4.75 8.44
N ILE A 111 2.10 -3.78 7.68
CA ILE A 111 0.97 -2.97 8.13
C ILE A 111 -0.29 -3.85 8.10
N GLY A 112 -0.81 -4.23 9.26
CA GLY A 112 -1.99 -5.11 9.33
C GLY A 112 -3.23 -4.46 8.72
N ILE A 113 -3.95 -5.22 7.89
CA ILE A 113 -5.16 -4.77 7.19
C ILE A 113 -6.36 -5.64 7.56
N ARG A 114 -7.55 -5.19 7.18
CA ARG A 114 -8.76 -6.00 7.29
C ARG A 114 -8.66 -7.24 6.40
N PRO A 115 -8.93 -8.46 6.92
CA PRO A 115 -8.92 -9.67 6.11
C PRO A 115 -9.99 -9.63 5.00
N LEU A 116 -9.74 -10.36 3.92
CA LEU A 116 -10.79 -10.67 2.94
C LEU A 116 -11.95 -11.38 3.64
N ASN A 117 -13.16 -10.78 3.60
CA ASN A 117 -14.36 -11.46 4.09
C ASN A 117 -14.62 -12.67 3.17
N LYS A 118 -14.77 -13.85 3.76
CA LYS A 118 -15.22 -15.06 3.05
C LYS A 118 -16.73 -15.14 3.03
#